data_AF-A0A8K1DDE8-F1
#
_entry.id   AF-A0A8K1DDE8-F1
#
_cell.length_a   1.000
_cell.length_b   1.000
_cell.length_c   1.000
_cell.angle_alpha   90.00
_cell.angle_beta   90.00
_cell.angle_gamma   90.00
#
_symmetry.space_group_name_H-M   'P 1'
#
loop_
_entity.id
_entity.type
_entity.pdbx_description
1 polymer ?
#
loop_
_entity_poly.entity_id
_entity_poly.type
_entity_poly.pdbx_seq_one_letter_code
_entity_poly.pdbx_strand_id
1 'polypeptide(L)'
;MAIFSGTPFGLDIFTASVVLAIMIIPTIASISREIMIAVPQSQREAAYMLGATKWEVFKMAVVPYSKSGLVGASILGLGRAVGETMAITMLIGNATGQGAFPSSLFSPGQTLSSIIANEFPEAASGSLHMAALIGCGLILFAIAITINIVAQLLVSRVLKTHQGAILA
;
A
#
# COMPACT_ATOMS: atom_id res chain seq x y z
N MET A 1 -15.56 24.83 13.75
CA MET A 1 -14.96 23.60 13.17
C MET A 1 -13.69 24.01 12.45
N ALA A 2 -12.55 23.87 13.12
CA ALA A 2 -11.25 24.21 12.54
C ALA A 2 -10.59 22.93 12.04
N ILE A 3 -10.32 22.85 10.74
CA ILE A 3 -9.63 21.72 10.08
C ILE A 3 -8.18 21.56 10.62
N PHE A 4 -7.66 22.59 11.29
CA PHE A 4 -6.29 22.69 11.82
C PHE A 4 -6.22 22.73 13.36
N SER A 5 -7.29 22.40 14.10
CA SER A 5 -7.17 22.26 15.56
C SER A 5 -6.66 20.86 15.90
N GLY A 6 -5.53 20.77 16.60
CA GLY A 6 -4.83 19.51 16.87
C GLY A 6 -4.19 19.44 18.25
N THR A 7 -3.88 18.22 18.67
CA THR A 7 -3.13 17.95 19.91
C THR A 7 -1.65 18.31 19.76
N PRO A 8 -0.99 18.97 20.72
CA PRO A 8 0.41 19.43 20.59
C PRO A 8 1.48 18.33 20.42
N PHE A 9 1.11 17.06 20.58
CA PHE A 9 2.05 15.95 20.79
C PHE A 9 2.38 15.14 19.53
N GLY A 10 1.89 15.52 18.34
CA GLY A 10 2.20 14.81 17.08
C GLY A 10 1.62 13.40 16.96
N LEU A 11 0.77 13.00 17.92
CA LEU A 11 0.04 11.73 17.94
C LEU A 11 -1.29 11.89 17.20
N ASP A 12 -1.19 12.11 15.89
CA ASP A 12 -2.33 12.45 15.05
C ASP A 12 -2.30 11.70 13.71
N ILE A 13 -3.47 11.67 13.05
CA ILE A 13 -3.67 10.98 11.78
C ILE A 13 -2.75 11.54 10.69
N PHE A 14 -2.51 12.85 10.68
CA PHE A 14 -1.62 13.49 9.71
C PHE A 14 -0.19 12.94 9.84
N THR A 15 0.38 13.01 11.03
CA THR A 15 1.74 12.52 11.31
C THR A 15 1.86 11.02 11.01
N ALA A 16 0.86 10.22 11.42
CA ALA A 16 0.79 8.79 11.09
C ALA A 16 0.79 8.52 9.57
N SER A 17 0.04 9.31 8.80
CA SER A 17 -0.03 9.15 7.34
C SER A 17 1.27 9.55 6.62
N VAL A 18 1.98 10.57 7.11
CA VAL A 18 3.26 11.01 6.54
C VAL A 18 4.34 9.95 6.74
N VAL A 19 4.45 9.42 7.97
CA VAL A 19 5.41 8.35 8.26
C VAL A 19 5.11 7.09 7.44
N LEU A 20 3.83 6.73 7.35
CA LEU A 20 3.38 5.62 6.51
C LEU A 20 3.76 5.82 5.04
N ALA A 21 3.58 7.03 4.50
CA ALA A 21 3.95 7.34 3.11
C ALA A 21 5.45 7.15 2.87
N ILE A 22 6.31 7.66 3.77
CA ILE A 22 7.78 7.53 3.67
C ILE A 22 8.21 6.05 3.62
N MET A 23 7.52 5.21 4.38
CA MET A 23 7.83 3.79 4.54
C MET A 23 7.34 2.91 3.36
N ILE A 24 6.25 3.30 2.69
CA ILE A 24 5.75 2.60 1.48
C ILE A 24 6.62 2.88 0.25
N ILE A 25 7.24 4.08 0.16
CA ILE A 25 8.09 4.48 -0.97
C ILE A 25 9.14 3.41 -1.35
N PRO A 26 9.97 2.88 -0.44
CA PRO A 26 10.98 1.87 -0.79
C PRO A 26 10.35 0.58 -1.31
N THR A 27 9.20 0.17 -0.77
CA THR A 27 8.46 -1.00 -1.26
C THR A 27 8.01 -0.81 -2.71
N ILE A 28 7.35 0.30 -3.01
CA ILE A 28 6.87 0.59 -4.37
C ILE A 28 8.06 0.72 -5.33
N ALA A 29 9.14 1.37 -4.90
CA ALA A 29 10.33 1.56 -5.73
C ALA A 29 11.02 0.23 -6.07
N SER A 30 11.14 -0.69 -5.12
CA SER A 30 11.72 -2.02 -5.35
C SER A 30 10.92 -2.82 -6.38
N ILE A 31 9.59 -2.89 -6.20
CA ILE A 31 8.71 -3.62 -7.11
C ILE A 31 8.69 -2.96 -8.50
N SER A 32 8.63 -1.63 -8.56
CA SER A 32 8.68 -0.89 -9.82
C SER A 32 9.96 -1.15 -10.59
N ARG A 33 11.10 -1.27 -9.90
CA ARG A 33 12.40 -1.59 -10.51
C ARG A 33 12.40 -2.98 -11.14
N GLU A 34 11.85 -3.98 -10.47
CA GLU A 34 11.74 -5.35 -11.00
C GLU A 34 10.91 -5.38 -12.29
N ILE A 35 9.79 -4.65 -12.32
CA ILE A 35 8.90 -4.56 -13.49
C ILE A 35 9.59 -3.87 -14.66
N MET A 36 10.36 -2.81 -14.42
CA MET A 36 11.10 -2.12 -15.48
C MET A 36 12.24 -2.97 -16.05
N ILE A 37 12.89 -3.81 -15.23
CA ILE A 37 13.94 -4.72 -15.70
C ILE A 37 13.35 -5.87 -16.54
N ALA A 38 12.11 -6.29 -16.25
CA ALA A 38 11.40 -7.31 -17.01
C ALA A 38 11.01 -6.86 -18.44
N VAL A 39 11.19 -5.58 -18.79
CA VAL A 39 10.96 -5.06 -20.15
C VAL A 39 11.97 -5.70 -21.13
N PRO A 40 11.51 -6.34 -22.22
CA PRO A 40 12.38 -6.96 -23.22
C PRO A 40 13.47 -6.01 -23.71
N GLN A 41 14.70 -6.52 -23.83
CA GLN A 41 15.82 -5.74 -24.36
C GLN A 41 15.58 -5.31 -25.81
N SER A 42 14.90 -6.14 -26.62
CA SER A 42 14.58 -5.85 -28.02
C SER A 42 13.83 -4.53 -28.21
N GLN A 43 12.86 -4.21 -27.35
CA GLN A 43 12.11 -2.95 -27.41
C GLN A 43 13.00 -1.74 -27.07
N ARG A 44 13.97 -1.92 -26.17
CA ARG A 44 14.93 -0.86 -25.80
C ARG A 44 15.96 -0.63 -26.91
N GLU A 45 16.51 -1.70 -27.46
CA GLU A 45 17.50 -1.65 -28.52
C GLU A 45 16.92 -1.09 -29.83
N ALA A 46 15.69 -1.46 -30.19
CA ALA A 46 15.00 -0.88 -31.34
C ALA A 46 14.85 0.65 -31.20
N ALA A 47 14.48 1.14 -30.02
CA ALA A 47 14.39 2.57 -29.76
C ALA A 47 15.76 3.26 -29.85
N TYR A 48 16.84 2.65 -29.32
CA TYR A 48 18.19 3.18 -29.49
C TYR A 48 18.65 3.20 -30.96
N MET A 49 18.29 2.18 -31.76
CA MET A 49 18.61 2.12 -33.20
C MET A 49 17.89 3.21 -34.01
N LEU A 50 16.73 3.67 -33.54
CA LEU A 50 16.01 4.82 -34.10
C LEU A 50 16.64 6.17 -33.72
N GLY A 51 17.80 6.17 -33.04
CA GLY A 51 18.49 7.39 -32.60
C GLY A 51 17.89 8.01 -31.34
N ALA A 52 17.02 7.31 -30.62
CA ALA A 52 16.40 7.84 -29.41
C ALA A 52 17.43 7.96 -28.27
N THR A 53 17.33 9.05 -27.52
CA THR A 53 18.11 9.28 -26.31
C THR A 53 17.64 8.40 -25.15
N LYS A 54 18.46 8.24 -24.11
CA LYS A 54 18.12 7.43 -22.92
C LYS A 54 16.76 7.81 -22.30
N TRP A 55 16.43 9.11 -22.32
CA TRP A 55 15.16 9.62 -21.79
C TRP A 55 13.97 9.29 -22.70
N GLU A 56 14.15 9.36 -24.01
CA GLU A 56 13.13 8.99 -24.99
C GLU A 56 12.86 7.49 -24.97
N VAL A 57 13.90 6.64 -24.87
CA VAL A 57 13.74 5.18 -24.69
C VAL A 57 12.96 4.87 -23.41
N PHE A 58 13.25 5.56 -22.31
CA PHE A 58 12.49 5.40 -21.07
C PHE A 58 11.01 5.74 -21.27
N LYS A 59 10.70 6.92 -21.83
CA LYS A 59 9.31 7.37 -22.01
C LYS A 59 8.54 6.55 -23.06
N MET A 60 9.18 6.15 -24.15
CA MET A 60 8.52 5.52 -25.31
C MET A 60 8.50 3.99 -25.25
N ALA A 61 9.51 3.34 -24.66
CA ALA A 61 9.56 1.88 -24.59
C ALA A 61 9.27 1.36 -23.18
N VAL A 62 9.98 1.87 -22.16
CA VAL A 62 9.92 1.33 -20.80
C VAL A 62 8.61 1.66 -20.10
N VAL A 63 8.22 2.94 -20.07
CA VAL A 63 6.99 3.39 -19.39
C VAL A 63 5.75 2.68 -19.94
N PRO A 64 5.41 2.70 -21.24
CA PRO A 64 4.17 2.08 -21.73
C PRO A 64 4.12 0.57 -21.51
N TYR A 65 5.25 -0.13 -21.61
CA TYR A 65 5.32 -1.57 -21.35
C TYR A 65 5.14 -1.90 -19.86
N SER A 66 5.63 -1.05 -18.96
CA SER A 66 5.56 -1.25 -17.51
C SER A 66 4.33 -0.63 -16.83
N LYS A 67 3.55 0.24 -17.52
CA LYS A 67 2.42 1.01 -16.94
C LYS A 67 1.49 0.19 -16.04
N SER A 68 1.00 -0.93 -16.54
CA SER A 68 0.06 -1.79 -15.82
C SER A 68 0.73 -2.54 -14.66
N GLY A 69 2.01 -2.87 -14.81
CA GLY A 69 2.84 -3.37 -13.71
C GLY A 69 3.06 -2.31 -12.63
N LEU A 70 3.35 -1.06 -12.99
CA LEU A 70 3.51 0.05 -12.05
C LEU A 70 2.24 0.30 -11.23
N VAL A 71 1.07 0.21 -11.86
CA VAL A 71 -0.22 0.24 -11.15
C VAL A 71 -0.32 -0.93 -10.16
N GLY A 72 0.05 -2.15 -10.57
CA GLY A 72 0.11 -3.31 -9.67
C GLY A 72 1.08 -3.11 -8.51
N ALA A 73 2.24 -2.51 -8.75
CA ALA A 73 3.25 -2.19 -7.73
C ALA A 73 2.70 -1.18 -6.69
N SER A 74 1.94 -0.17 -7.13
CA SER A 74 1.28 0.76 -6.22
C SER A 74 0.24 0.06 -5.34
N ILE A 75 -0.60 -0.82 -5.92
CA ILE A 75 -1.61 -1.57 -5.16
C ILE A 75 -0.94 -2.52 -4.15
N LEU A 76 0.12 -3.21 -4.54
CA LEU A 76 0.91 -4.08 -3.64
C LEU A 76 1.57 -3.28 -2.51
N GLY A 77 2.12 -2.10 -2.80
CA GLY A 77 2.71 -1.22 -1.81
C GLY A 77 1.68 -0.73 -0.79
N LEU A 78 0.49 -0.35 -1.25
CA LEU A 78 -0.64 0.00 -0.37
C LEU A 78 -1.09 -1.20 0.48
N GLY A 79 -1.13 -2.41 -0.09
CA GLY A 79 -1.41 -3.63 0.67
C GLY A 79 -0.38 -3.90 1.78
N ARG A 80 0.91 -3.62 1.52
CA ARG A 80 1.97 -3.68 2.55
C ARG A 80 1.79 -2.65 3.65
N ALA A 81 1.35 -1.44 3.32
CA ALA A 81 1.03 -0.40 4.30
C ALA A 81 0.03 -0.87 5.36
N VAL A 82 -0.95 -1.67 4.95
CA VAL A 82 -1.97 -2.26 5.83
C VAL A 82 -1.35 -3.26 6.81
N GLY A 83 -0.21 -3.87 6.47
CA GLY A 83 0.54 -4.80 7.34
C GLY A 83 1.56 -4.11 8.24
N GLU A 84 2.04 -2.92 7.88
CA GLU A 84 2.96 -2.12 8.70
C GLU A 84 2.25 -1.29 9.78
N THR A 85 0.97 -1.58 10.01
CA THR A 85 0.08 -0.95 11.00
C THR A 85 0.59 -0.97 12.44
N MET A 86 1.61 -1.78 12.76
CA MET A 86 2.30 -1.68 14.04
C MET A 86 2.97 -0.31 14.24
N ALA A 87 3.59 0.24 13.19
CA ALA A 87 4.17 1.59 13.24
C ALA A 87 3.08 2.66 13.41
N ILE A 88 1.95 2.50 12.70
CA ILE A 88 0.80 3.41 12.77
C ILE A 88 0.16 3.37 14.16
N THR A 89 0.10 2.20 14.80
CA THR A 89 -0.49 2.02 16.14
C THR A 89 0.22 2.87 17.19
N MET A 90 1.55 3.00 17.09
CA MET A 90 2.32 3.85 18.00
C MET A 90 2.16 5.36 17.73
N LEU A 91 1.74 5.75 16.52
CA LEU A 91 1.73 7.15 16.09
C LEU A 91 0.33 7.78 16.03
N ILE A 92 -0.74 6.98 15.90
CA ILE A 92 -2.10 7.49 15.67
C ILE A 92 -2.79 8.02 16.94
N GLY A 93 -2.15 7.84 18.11
CA GLY A 93 -2.63 8.35 19.40
C GLY A 93 -3.70 7.51 20.10
N ASN A 94 -4.16 6.41 19.49
CA ASN A 94 -5.12 5.43 20.04
C ASN A 94 -6.33 6.07 20.77
N ALA A 95 -7.08 6.91 20.06
CA ALA A 95 -8.29 7.50 20.64
C ALA A 95 -9.43 6.47 20.74
N THR A 96 -10.00 6.32 21.93
CA THR A 96 -11.17 5.46 22.19
C THR A 96 -12.48 6.28 22.27
N GLY A 97 -13.62 5.67 21.92
CA GLY A 97 -14.94 6.30 22.04
C GLY A 97 -15.26 7.35 20.96
N GLN A 98 -15.96 8.43 21.34
CA GLN A 98 -16.38 9.51 20.40
C GLN A 98 -15.20 10.32 19.83
N GLY A 99 -14.01 10.21 20.44
CA GLY A 99 -12.76 10.79 19.94
C GLY A 99 -12.11 10.00 18.79
N ALA A 100 -12.58 8.78 18.50
CA ALA A 100 -12.11 7.99 17.37
C ALA A 100 -12.66 8.48 16.02
N PHE A 101 -13.75 9.26 16.03
CA PHE A 101 -14.25 9.93 14.84
C PHE A 101 -13.49 11.24 14.61
N PRO A 102 -12.68 11.32 13.53
CA PRO A 102 -11.82 12.47 13.31
C PRO A 102 -12.69 13.71 13.02
N SER A 103 -12.66 14.66 13.96
CA SER A 103 -13.26 15.98 13.79
C SER A 103 -12.29 16.97 13.13
N SER A 104 -11.01 16.60 13.02
CA SER A 104 -9.91 17.38 12.45
C SER A 104 -8.81 16.44 11.92
N LEU A 105 -7.95 16.90 11.01
CA LEU A 105 -6.81 16.10 10.50
C LEU A 105 -5.73 15.85 11.57
N PHE A 106 -5.72 16.69 12.60
CA PHE A 106 -4.77 16.62 13.72
C PHE A 106 -5.37 16.02 14.99
N SER A 107 -6.51 15.32 14.86
CA SER A 107 -7.05 14.55 15.98
C SER A 107 -6.43 13.15 16.02
N PRO A 108 -6.27 12.56 17.21
CA PRO A 108 -5.93 11.16 17.34
C PRO A 108 -7.04 10.30 16.73
N GLY A 109 -6.67 9.10 16.28
CA GLY A 109 -7.57 8.15 15.65
C GLY A 109 -7.35 6.74 16.14
N GLN A 110 -8.05 5.79 15.55
CA GLN A 110 -7.90 4.38 15.88
C GLN A 110 -8.17 3.51 14.64
N THR A 111 -7.29 2.54 14.36
CA THR A 111 -7.43 1.59 13.26
C THR A 111 -7.81 0.21 13.78
N LEU A 112 -8.44 -0.63 12.95
CA LEU A 112 -8.74 -2.02 13.26
C LEU A 112 -7.49 -2.79 13.76
N SER A 113 -6.33 -2.55 13.15
CA SER A 113 -5.08 -3.17 13.58
C SER A 113 -4.56 -2.65 14.92
N SER A 114 -4.77 -1.35 15.22
CA SER A 114 -4.41 -0.77 16.52
C SER A 114 -5.30 -1.30 17.64
N ILE A 115 -6.59 -1.49 17.37
CA ILE A 115 -7.52 -2.12 18.34
C ILE A 115 -7.04 -3.53 18.67
N ILE A 116 -6.73 -4.33 17.65
CA ILE A 116 -6.25 -5.69 17.87
C ILE A 116 -4.92 -5.67 18.63
N ALA A 117 -3.96 -4.80 18.26
CA ALA A 117 -2.67 -4.76 18.92
C ALA A 117 -2.74 -4.35 20.41
N ASN A 118 -3.63 -3.41 20.75
CA ASN A 118 -3.73 -2.87 22.12
C ASN A 118 -4.67 -3.70 23.02
N GLU A 119 -5.78 -4.20 22.48
CA GLU A 119 -6.82 -4.87 23.27
C GLU A 119 -6.66 -6.41 23.30
N PHE A 120 -5.93 -7.00 22.36
CA PHE A 120 -5.70 -8.45 22.34
C PHE A 120 -4.88 -8.96 23.55
N PRO A 121 -3.82 -8.26 24.01
CA PRO A 121 -3.10 -8.63 25.23
C PRO A 121 -3.93 -8.50 26.51
N GLU A 122 -4.87 -7.54 26.55
CA GLU A 122 -5.72 -7.24 27.72
C GLU A 122 -6.99 -8.12 27.76
N ALA A 123 -7.31 -8.82 26.67
CA ALA A 123 -8.50 -9.66 26.59
C ALA A 123 -8.38 -10.93 27.46
N ALA A 124 -9.26 -11.07 28.46
CA ALA A 124 -9.32 -12.27 29.28
C ALA A 124 -9.67 -13.52 28.44
N SER A 125 -8.91 -14.61 28.67
CA SER A 125 -9.05 -15.90 27.99
C SER A 125 -10.48 -16.43 28.09
N GLY A 126 -11.14 -16.67 26.94
CA GLY A 126 -12.50 -17.21 26.86
C GLY A 126 -13.62 -16.19 26.94
N SER A 127 -13.31 -14.88 26.97
CA SER A 127 -14.33 -13.82 26.92
C SER A 127 -14.89 -13.62 25.50
N LEU A 128 -16.13 -13.11 25.41
CA LEU A 128 -16.75 -12.68 24.15
C LEU A 128 -15.89 -11.62 23.43
N HIS A 129 -15.13 -10.84 24.20
CA HIS A 129 -14.24 -9.80 23.67
C HIS A 129 -13.08 -10.37 22.85
N MET A 130 -12.44 -11.46 23.32
CA MET A 130 -11.40 -12.15 22.57
C MET A 130 -11.93 -12.71 21.24
N ALA A 131 -13.13 -13.31 21.26
CA ALA A 131 -13.78 -13.82 20.05
C ALA A 131 -14.08 -12.69 19.04
N ALA A 132 -14.52 -11.53 19.52
CA ALA A 132 -14.74 -10.35 18.68
C ALA A 132 -13.44 -9.83 18.04
N LEU A 133 -12.33 -9.78 18.79
CA LEU A 133 -11.02 -9.38 18.27
C LEU A 133 -10.49 -10.34 17.21
N ILE A 134 -10.67 -11.65 17.41
CA ILE A 134 -10.33 -12.67 16.40
C ILE A 134 -11.20 -12.48 15.14
N GLY A 135 -12.49 -12.16 15.29
CA GLY A 135 -13.37 -11.81 14.17
C GLY A 135 -12.91 -10.58 13.39
N CYS A 136 -12.49 -9.51 14.08
CA CYS A 136 -11.88 -8.33 13.47
C CYS A 136 -10.58 -8.68 12.72
N GLY A 137 -9.75 -9.56 13.29
CA GLY A 137 -8.55 -10.08 12.65
C GLY A 137 -8.86 -10.86 11.37
N LEU A 138 -9.92 -11.68 11.37
CA LEU A 138 -10.38 -12.41 10.19
C LEU A 138 -10.84 -11.46 9.07
N ILE A 139 -11.56 -10.39 9.42
CA ILE A 139 -11.99 -9.37 8.45
C ILE A 139 -10.77 -8.66 7.85
N LEU A 140 -9.81 -8.23 8.68
CA LEU A 140 -8.57 -7.63 8.21
C LEU A 140 -7.79 -8.58 7.28
N PHE A 141 -7.69 -9.86 7.66
CA PHE A 141 -7.02 -10.87 6.86
C PHE A 141 -7.71 -11.07 5.50
N ALA A 142 -9.05 -11.10 5.47
CA ALA A 142 -9.81 -11.20 4.23
C ALA A 142 -9.58 -10.00 3.31
N ILE A 143 -9.51 -8.78 3.86
CA ILE A 143 -9.18 -7.56 3.12
C ILE A 143 -7.76 -7.66 2.54
N ALA A 144 -6.78 -8.05 3.36
CA ALA A 144 -5.38 -8.17 2.94
C ALA A 144 -5.21 -9.20 1.81
N ILE A 145 -5.84 -10.37 1.92
CA ILE A 145 -5.85 -11.39 0.87
C ILE A 145 -6.48 -10.84 -0.41
N THR A 146 -7.64 -10.19 -0.30
CA THR A 146 -8.36 -9.66 -1.46
C THR A 146 -7.49 -8.67 -2.23
N ILE A 147 -6.83 -7.74 -1.53
CA ILE A 147 -5.93 -6.76 -2.14
C ILE A 147 -4.75 -7.46 -2.84
N ASN A 148 -4.10 -8.42 -2.16
CA ASN A 148 -2.96 -9.15 -2.74
C ASN A 148 -3.35 -9.96 -3.99
N ILE A 149 -4.48 -10.66 -3.95
CA ILE A 149 -4.99 -11.44 -5.09
C ILE A 149 -5.30 -10.51 -6.27
N VAL A 150 -6.03 -9.41 -6.03
CA VAL A 150 -6.37 -8.45 -7.09
C VAL A 150 -5.11 -7.90 -7.73
N ALA A 151 -4.12 -7.50 -6.94
CA ALA A 151 -2.88 -6.96 -7.45
C ALA A 151 -2.10 -7.99 -8.28
N GLN A 152 -2.00 -9.23 -7.80
CA GLN A 152 -1.29 -10.31 -8.50
C GLN A 152 -1.99 -10.71 -9.80
N LEU A 153 -3.32 -10.73 -9.83
CA LEU A 153 -4.09 -11.00 -11.04
C LEU A 153 -3.91 -9.90 -12.10
N LEU A 154 -3.88 -8.63 -11.68
CA LEU A 154 -3.70 -7.48 -12.56
C LEU A 154 -2.33 -7.54 -13.25
N VAL A 155 -1.27 -7.83 -12.48
CA VAL A 155 0.09 -8.02 -13.02
C VAL A 155 0.16 -9.24 -13.95
N SER A 156 -0.45 -10.36 -13.57
CA SER A 156 -0.40 -11.61 -14.35
C SER A 156 -1.11 -11.50 -15.71
N ARG A 157 -2.17 -10.69 -15.81
CA ARG A 157 -2.89 -10.43 -17.07
C ARG A 157 -2.03 -9.72 -18.11
N VAL A 158 -1.14 -8.83 -17.65
CA VAL A 158 -0.30 -7.99 -18.51
C VAL A 158 0.79 -8.81 -19.21
N LEU A 159 1.39 -9.75 -18.48
CA LEU A 159 2.42 -10.65 -19.02
C LEU A 159 1.87 -11.52 -20.17
N LYS A 160 0.59 -11.90 -20.11
CA LYS A 160 -0.06 -12.70 -21.16
C LYS A 160 -0.41 -11.90 -22.43
N THR A 161 -0.76 -10.62 -22.31
CA THR A 161 -1.13 -9.79 -23.47
C THR A 161 0.03 -9.55 -24.43
N HIS A 162 1.27 -9.43 -23.94
CA HIS A 162 2.43 -9.18 -24.81
C HIS A 162 3.00 -10.42 -25.51
N GLN A 163 2.71 -11.64 -25.03
CA GLN A 163 3.06 -12.88 -25.76
C GLN A 163 2.20 -13.09 -27.01
N GLY A 164 0.96 -12.59 -27.03
CA GLY A 164 0.06 -12.72 -28.18
C GLY A 164 0.43 -11.86 -29.39
N ALA A 165 1.23 -10.80 -29.20
CA ALA A 165 1.61 -9.87 -30.28
C ALA A 165 2.90 -10.28 -31.03
N ILE A 166 3.60 -11.32 -30.58
CA ILE A 166 4.86 -11.81 -31.20
C ILE A 166 4.59 -13.04 -32.09
N LEU A 167 3.37 -13.60 -32.04
CA LEU A 167 2.95 -14.80 -32.77
C LEU A 167 1.87 -14.55 -33.83
N ALA A 168 1.58 -13.28 -34.16
CA ALA A 168 0.62 -12.88 -35.19
C ALA A 168 1.31 -12.11 -36.32
#